data_AF-A0A3L9FZW5-F1
#
_entry.id   AF-A0A3L9FZW5-F1
#
_cell.length_a   1.000
_cell.length_b   1.000
_cell.length_c   1.000
_cell.angle_alpha   90.00
_cell.angle_beta   90.00
_cell.angle_gamma   90.00
#
_symmetry.space_group_name_H-M   'P 1'
#
loop_
_entity.id
_entity.type
_entity.pdbx_description
1 polymer ?
#
loop_
_entity_poly.entity_id
_entity_poly.type
_entity_poly.pdbx_seq_one_letter_code
_entity_poly.pdbx_strand_id
1 'polypeptide(L)'
;ANKLAGASDSNKYRQIHDAFEKTGRHWLYNATVGAGLPINHTVRDLIDSGDTILSISGIFSGTLSWLFLQFDGSVPFTELVDQAWQQGLTEPDPRDDLSGKDVMRKLVILAREAGYNIEPDQVRVESLVPAHCEGGSIDHFFENGDELNEQMVQRLEAAREMGLVLRYVARFDANGKAR
;
A
#
# COMPACT_ATOMS: atom_id res chain seq x y z
N ALA A 1 7.56 -13.44 -1.08
CA ALA A 1 6.74 -12.35 -0.52
C ALA A 1 7.55 -11.09 -0.15
N ASN A 2 8.90 -11.12 -0.11
CA ASN A 2 9.68 -9.92 0.21
C ASN A 2 9.60 -8.87 -0.92
N LYS A 3 9.13 -7.66 -0.58
CA LYS A 3 8.90 -6.55 -1.51
C LYS A 3 10.11 -5.62 -1.66
N LEU A 4 11.10 -5.70 -0.76
CA LEU A 4 12.20 -4.74 -0.67
C LEU A 4 13.06 -4.71 -1.94
N ALA A 5 13.28 -5.85 -2.58
CA ALA A 5 14.02 -5.93 -3.84
C ALA A 5 13.20 -5.33 -5.01
N GLY A 6 11.90 -5.60 -5.07
CA GLY A 6 11.05 -5.16 -6.18
C GLY A 6 10.69 -3.68 -6.12
N ALA A 7 10.72 -3.11 -4.91
CA ALA A 7 10.47 -1.70 -4.64
C ALA A 7 11.73 -0.95 -4.20
N SER A 8 12.94 -1.44 -4.51
CA SER A 8 14.17 -0.67 -4.29
C SER A 8 14.32 0.43 -5.35
N ASP A 9 15.35 1.27 -5.21
CA ASP A 9 15.79 2.14 -6.29
C ASP A 9 16.10 1.35 -7.58
N SER A 10 16.00 2.01 -8.74
CA SER A 10 16.20 1.34 -10.04
C SER A 10 17.59 0.75 -10.23
N ASN A 11 18.63 1.27 -9.57
CA ASN A 11 19.98 0.69 -9.70
C ASN A 11 20.03 -0.68 -9.04
N LYS A 12 19.59 -0.76 -7.77
CA LYS A 12 19.53 -2.03 -7.05
C LYS A 12 18.56 -3.02 -7.70
N TYR A 13 17.41 -2.54 -8.18
CA TYR A 13 16.42 -3.36 -8.87
C TYR A 13 17.01 -4.01 -10.14
N ARG A 14 17.68 -3.21 -10.99
CA ARG A 14 18.36 -3.72 -12.19
C ARG A 14 19.49 -4.68 -11.87
N GLN A 15 20.32 -4.39 -10.87
CA GLN A 15 21.40 -5.29 -10.45
C GLN A 15 20.88 -6.67 -10.04
N ILE A 16 19.72 -6.72 -9.38
CA ILE A 16 19.08 -7.99 -9.01
C ILE A 16 18.62 -8.73 -10.26
N HIS A 17 17.90 -8.06 -11.17
CA HIS A 17 17.47 -8.67 -12.43
C HIS A 17 18.64 -9.20 -13.25
N ASP A 18 19.68 -8.39 -13.45
CA ASP A 18 20.90 -8.76 -14.17
C ASP A 18 21.57 -10.00 -13.57
N ALA A 19 21.58 -10.14 -12.24
CA ALA A 19 22.17 -11.29 -11.56
C ALA A 19 21.40 -12.59 -11.83
N PHE A 20 20.07 -12.52 -11.87
CA PHE A 20 19.22 -13.66 -12.23
C PHE A 20 19.40 -14.04 -13.70
N GLU A 21 19.40 -13.07 -14.62
CA GLU A 21 19.60 -13.29 -16.05
C GLU A 21 20.97 -13.93 -16.35
N LYS A 22 22.05 -13.40 -15.77
CA LYS A 22 23.42 -13.93 -15.95
C LYS A 22 23.58 -15.37 -15.49
N THR A 23 22.75 -15.83 -14.56
CA THR A 23 22.83 -17.18 -14.00
C THR A 23 21.77 -18.13 -14.55
N GLY A 24 20.92 -17.67 -15.48
CA GLY A 24 19.81 -18.46 -16.02
C GLY A 24 18.78 -18.86 -14.96
N ARG A 25 18.65 -18.07 -13.88
CA ARG A 25 17.71 -18.31 -12.79
C ARG A 25 16.54 -17.36 -12.89
N HIS A 26 15.41 -17.75 -12.31
CA HIS A 26 14.20 -16.93 -12.27
C HIS A 26 13.99 -16.35 -10.88
N TRP A 27 13.63 -15.07 -10.83
CA TRP A 27 13.11 -14.45 -9.63
C TRP A 27 11.58 -14.57 -9.62
N LEU A 28 11.04 -15.31 -8.64
CA LEU A 28 9.60 -15.48 -8.46
C LEU A 28 9.11 -14.61 -7.31
N TYR A 29 8.08 -13.79 -7.57
CA TYR A 29 7.63 -12.73 -6.65
C TYR A 29 6.11 -12.56 -6.60
N ASN A 30 5.32 -13.53 -7.09
CA ASN A 30 3.85 -13.42 -7.11
C ASN A 30 3.24 -13.07 -5.74
N ALA A 31 3.83 -13.57 -4.64
CA ALA A 31 3.34 -13.27 -3.29
C ALA A 31 3.70 -11.85 -2.77
N THR A 32 4.26 -10.97 -3.58
CA THR A 32 4.55 -9.58 -3.17
C THR A 32 3.32 -8.70 -3.21
N VAL A 33 2.37 -8.96 -4.13
CA VAL A 33 1.14 -8.18 -4.28
C VAL A 33 -0.05 -9.12 -4.39
N GLY A 34 -1.07 -8.92 -3.54
CA GLY A 34 -2.25 -9.80 -3.51
C GLY A 34 -2.04 -11.18 -2.88
N ALA A 35 -0.89 -11.42 -2.23
CA ALA A 35 -0.55 -12.66 -1.55
C ALA A 35 -0.69 -13.91 -2.45
N GLY A 36 -1.75 -14.71 -2.30
CA GLY A 36 -1.98 -15.90 -3.12
C GLY A 36 -2.62 -15.61 -4.48
N LEU A 37 -3.11 -14.39 -4.71
CA LEU A 37 -3.74 -14.00 -5.96
C LEU A 37 -2.70 -13.91 -7.09
N PRO A 38 -3.05 -14.25 -8.34
CA PRO A 38 -2.11 -14.27 -9.46
C PRO A 38 -1.86 -12.87 -10.05
N ILE A 39 -1.78 -11.82 -9.22
CA ILE A 39 -1.78 -10.42 -9.71
C ILE A 39 -0.56 -10.11 -10.57
N ASN A 40 0.65 -10.39 -10.07
CA ASN A 40 1.88 -10.14 -10.83
C ASN A 40 1.91 -10.95 -12.13
N HIS A 41 1.46 -12.21 -12.07
CA HIS A 41 1.37 -13.08 -13.25
C HIS A 41 0.40 -12.53 -14.29
N THR A 42 -0.80 -12.09 -13.88
CA THR A 42 -1.77 -11.49 -14.79
C THR A 42 -1.23 -10.22 -15.45
N VAL A 43 -0.55 -9.34 -14.71
CA VAL A 43 0.07 -8.14 -15.31
C VAL A 43 1.13 -8.54 -16.34
N ARG A 44 1.98 -9.50 -15.99
CA ARG A 44 3.04 -9.99 -16.88
C ARG A 44 2.49 -10.62 -18.16
N ASP A 45 1.51 -11.51 -18.03
CA ASP A 45 0.88 -12.20 -19.16
C ASP A 45 0.24 -11.22 -20.15
N LEU A 46 -0.35 -10.13 -19.66
CA LEU A 46 -0.90 -9.06 -20.50
C LEU A 46 0.21 -8.35 -21.30
N ILE A 47 1.32 -7.99 -20.64
CA ILE A 47 2.47 -7.35 -21.28
C ILE A 47 3.13 -8.30 -22.31
N ASP A 48 3.36 -9.55 -21.93
CA ASP A 48 3.97 -10.57 -22.81
C ASP A 48 3.07 -10.90 -24.02
N SER A 49 1.75 -10.71 -23.89
CA SER A 49 0.78 -10.85 -24.98
C SER A 49 0.67 -9.62 -25.89
N GLY A 50 1.37 -8.52 -25.56
CA GLY A 50 1.39 -7.27 -26.32
C GLY A 50 0.31 -6.25 -25.94
N ASP A 51 -0.37 -6.44 -24.80
CA ASP A 51 -1.30 -5.45 -24.27
C ASP A 51 -0.54 -4.26 -23.62
N THR A 52 -1.25 -3.16 -23.38
CA THR A 52 -0.70 -1.97 -22.71
C THR A 52 -1.57 -1.58 -21.52
N ILE A 53 -1.00 -1.70 -20.32
CA ILE A 53 -1.68 -1.38 -19.06
C ILE A 53 -1.82 0.14 -18.89
N LEU A 54 -3.00 0.70 -19.14
CA LEU A 54 -3.24 2.14 -19.03
C LEU A 54 -3.29 2.66 -17.58
N SER A 55 -3.76 1.82 -16.65
CA SER A 55 -3.89 2.19 -15.24
C SER A 55 -3.99 0.97 -14.33
N ILE A 56 -3.50 1.10 -13.11
CA ILE A 56 -3.64 0.11 -12.03
C ILE A 56 -4.32 0.81 -10.85
N SER A 57 -5.35 0.18 -10.28
CA SER A 57 -5.92 0.65 -9.02
C SER A 57 -6.38 -0.51 -8.15
N GLY A 58 -6.17 -0.39 -6.84
CA GLY A 58 -6.65 -1.40 -5.90
C GLY A 58 -6.33 -1.09 -4.45
N ILE A 59 -6.88 -1.92 -3.57
CA ILE A 59 -6.59 -1.91 -2.14
C ILE A 59 -5.53 -2.98 -1.90
N PHE A 60 -4.35 -2.56 -1.48
CA PHE A 60 -3.18 -3.44 -1.38
C PHE A 60 -2.78 -3.79 0.05
N SER A 61 -3.42 -3.21 1.07
CA SER A 61 -3.20 -3.55 2.48
C SER A 61 -4.43 -4.24 3.06
N GLY A 62 -4.23 -5.41 3.67
CA GLY A 62 -5.28 -6.14 4.38
C GLY A 62 -5.77 -5.38 5.61
N THR A 63 -4.83 -4.88 6.41
CA THR A 63 -5.08 -4.05 7.60
C THR A 63 -5.92 -2.82 7.27
N LEU A 64 -5.48 -2.02 6.28
CA LEU A 64 -6.22 -0.82 5.88
C LEU A 64 -7.57 -1.18 5.26
N SER A 65 -7.65 -2.26 4.47
CA SER A 65 -8.93 -2.73 3.93
C SER A 65 -9.92 -3.04 5.06
N TRP A 66 -9.47 -3.74 6.09
CA TRP A 66 -10.30 -4.08 7.25
C TRP A 66 -10.74 -2.82 8.01
N LEU A 67 -9.80 -1.92 8.35
CA LEU A 67 -10.09 -0.69 9.08
C LEU A 67 -11.15 0.17 8.38
N PHE A 68 -10.97 0.45 7.07
CA PHE A 68 -11.91 1.25 6.30
C PHE A 68 -13.22 0.52 5.98
N LEU A 69 -13.24 -0.82 6.06
CA LEU A 69 -14.48 -1.58 5.95
C LEU A 69 -15.31 -1.50 7.24
N GLN A 70 -14.66 -1.51 8.42
CA GLN A 70 -15.33 -1.42 9.72
C GLN A 70 -15.69 0.00 10.13
N PHE A 71 -14.92 1.01 9.68
CA PHE A 71 -15.11 2.38 10.12
C PHE A 71 -16.41 3.00 9.59
N ASP A 72 -17.36 3.18 10.50
CA ASP A 72 -18.65 3.84 10.27
C ASP A 72 -18.84 5.11 11.12
N GLY A 73 -17.81 5.51 11.88
CA GLY A 73 -17.82 6.68 12.75
C GLY A 73 -18.56 6.49 14.08
N SER A 74 -19.04 5.29 14.40
CA SER A 74 -19.64 4.98 15.71
C SER A 74 -18.63 4.97 16.85
N VAL A 75 -17.37 4.67 16.53
CA VAL A 75 -16.22 4.68 17.45
C VAL A 75 -15.07 5.49 16.84
N PRO A 76 -14.15 6.03 17.66
CA PRO A 76 -12.92 6.64 17.17
C PRO A 76 -12.14 5.69 16.26
N PHE A 77 -11.50 6.23 15.21
CA PHE A 77 -10.71 5.41 14.29
C PHE A 77 -9.53 4.72 15.00
N THR A 78 -8.92 5.38 15.98
CA THR A 78 -7.83 4.80 16.79
C THR A 78 -8.28 3.62 17.64
N GLU A 79 -9.54 3.58 18.07
CA GLU A 79 -10.11 2.42 18.76
C GLU A 79 -10.21 1.22 17.82
N LEU A 80 -10.59 1.43 16.55
CA LEU A 80 -10.55 0.34 15.55
C LEU A 80 -9.12 -0.12 15.25
N VAL A 81 -8.14 0.79 15.26
CA VAL A 81 -6.73 0.43 15.10
C VAL A 81 -6.26 -0.44 16.27
N ASP A 82 -6.61 -0.09 17.51
CA ASP A 82 -6.31 -0.90 18.70
C ASP A 82 -6.98 -2.28 18.63
N GLN A 83 -8.26 -2.33 18.24
CA GLN A 83 -8.96 -3.61 18.03
C GLN A 83 -8.27 -4.49 16.97
N ALA A 84 -7.85 -3.91 15.85
CA ALA A 84 -7.11 -4.62 14.81
C ALA A 84 -5.76 -5.14 15.33
N TRP A 85 -5.05 -4.32 16.12
CA TRP A 85 -3.76 -4.67 16.72
C TRP A 85 -3.91 -5.83 17.71
N GLN A 86 -4.89 -5.77 18.62
CA GLN A 86 -5.18 -6.84 19.57
C GLN A 86 -5.60 -8.15 18.90
N GLN A 87 -6.24 -8.08 17.74
CA GLN A 87 -6.61 -9.26 16.93
C GLN A 87 -5.45 -9.80 16.08
N GLY A 88 -4.29 -9.15 16.09
CA GLY A 88 -3.13 -9.53 15.27
C GLY A 88 -3.35 -9.28 13.77
N LEU A 89 -4.22 -8.32 13.42
CA LEU A 89 -4.50 -7.93 12.05
C LEU A 89 -3.53 -6.85 11.52
N THR A 90 -2.75 -6.23 12.40
CA THR A 90 -1.72 -5.23 12.06
C THR A 90 -0.32 -5.85 12.20
N GLU A 91 0.69 -5.13 11.73
CA GLU A 91 2.08 -5.34 12.16
C GLU A 91 2.23 -5.07 13.67
N PRO A 92 3.34 -5.53 14.32
CA PRO A 92 3.58 -5.29 15.75
C PRO A 92 3.50 -3.81 16.15
N ASP A 93 3.88 -2.93 15.22
CA ASP A 93 3.64 -1.50 15.28
C ASP A 93 2.59 -1.11 14.22
N PRO A 94 1.36 -0.72 14.61
CA PRO A 94 0.29 -0.35 13.67
C PRO A 94 0.66 0.80 12.72
N ARG A 95 1.64 1.63 13.10
CA ARG A 95 2.12 2.74 12.27
C ARG A 95 2.73 2.26 10.96
N ASP A 96 3.30 1.05 10.93
CA ASP A 96 3.87 0.48 9.71
C ASP A 96 2.80 0.27 8.64
N ASP A 97 1.60 -0.17 9.02
CA ASP A 97 0.44 -0.28 8.13
C ASP A 97 -0.12 1.09 7.75
N LEU A 98 -0.34 1.96 8.75
CA LEU A 98 -0.94 3.29 8.58
C LEU A 98 -0.07 4.27 7.77
N SER A 99 1.25 4.03 7.71
CA SER A 99 2.17 4.86 6.93
C SER A 99 1.97 4.75 5.41
N GLY A 100 1.27 3.71 4.93
CA GLY A 100 1.08 3.47 3.51
C GLY A 100 2.33 2.96 2.76
N LYS A 101 3.47 2.79 3.44
CA LYS A 101 4.73 2.35 2.81
C LYS A 101 4.62 0.97 2.16
N ASP A 102 3.87 0.05 2.76
CA ASP A 102 3.63 -1.27 2.17
C ASP A 102 2.79 -1.19 0.88
N VAL A 103 1.77 -0.33 0.89
CA VAL A 103 0.92 -0.06 -0.27
C VAL A 103 1.76 0.53 -1.42
N MET A 104 2.61 1.50 -1.12
CA MET A 104 3.56 2.09 -2.08
C MET A 104 4.46 1.02 -2.71
N ARG A 105 5.09 0.15 -1.89
CA ARG A 105 5.99 -0.89 -2.41
C ARG A 105 5.26 -1.82 -3.37
N LYS A 106 4.01 -2.18 -3.05
CA LYS A 106 3.17 -3.03 -3.91
C LYS A 106 2.82 -2.31 -5.22
N LEU A 107 2.49 -1.02 -5.17
CA LEU A 107 2.20 -0.22 -6.37
C LEU A 107 3.43 -0.10 -7.28
N VAL A 108 4.62 0.18 -6.72
CA VAL A 108 5.89 0.24 -7.49
C VAL A 108 6.16 -1.09 -8.20
N ILE A 109 6.01 -2.21 -7.49
CA ILE A 109 6.20 -3.54 -8.08
C ILE A 109 5.25 -3.76 -9.26
N LEU A 110 3.95 -3.45 -9.11
CA LEU A 110 2.98 -3.64 -10.20
C LEU A 110 3.23 -2.69 -11.38
N ALA A 111 3.58 -1.44 -11.12
CA ALA A 111 3.89 -0.48 -12.19
C ALA A 111 5.12 -0.91 -12.99
N ARG A 112 6.17 -1.41 -12.32
CA ARG A 112 7.35 -2.00 -12.98
C ARG A 112 7.01 -3.24 -13.79
N GLU A 113 6.17 -4.12 -13.24
CA GLU A 113 5.69 -5.30 -13.98
C GLU A 113 4.88 -4.90 -15.22
N ALA A 114 4.12 -3.81 -15.13
CA ALA A 114 3.36 -3.23 -16.25
C ALA A 114 4.24 -2.50 -17.29
N GLY A 115 5.57 -2.58 -17.16
CA GLY A 115 6.53 -1.98 -18.10
C GLY A 115 6.92 -0.53 -17.82
N TYR A 116 6.50 0.04 -16.68
CA TYR A 116 6.79 1.42 -16.33
C TYR A 116 8.01 1.55 -15.41
N ASN A 117 8.93 2.45 -15.76
CA ASN A 117 10.04 2.79 -14.89
C ASN A 117 9.59 3.84 -13.86
N ILE A 118 9.31 3.39 -12.63
CA ILE A 118 8.94 4.25 -11.51
C ILE A 118 9.87 4.02 -10.32
N GLU A 119 10.21 5.10 -9.63
CA GLU A 119 10.94 5.10 -8.37
C GLU A 119 9.99 5.19 -7.17
N PRO A 120 10.35 4.59 -6.03
CA PRO A 120 9.54 4.65 -4.81
C PRO A 120 9.20 6.08 -4.33
N ASP A 121 10.11 7.03 -4.53
CA ASP A 121 9.94 8.43 -4.14
C ASP A 121 9.02 9.23 -5.08
N GLN A 122 8.71 8.69 -6.25
CA GLN A 122 7.74 9.26 -7.19
C GLN A 122 6.29 8.92 -6.81
N VAL A 123 6.08 7.98 -5.90
CA VAL A 123 4.74 7.63 -5.41
C VAL A 123 4.36 8.59 -4.29
N ARG A 124 3.30 9.38 -4.50
CA ARG A 124 2.75 10.24 -3.45
C ARG A 124 1.99 9.38 -2.43
N VAL A 125 2.57 9.11 -1.28
CA VAL A 125 1.94 8.36 -0.21
C VAL A 125 1.28 9.30 0.79
N GLU A 126 0.05 8.99 1.20
CA GLU A 126 -0.62 9.68 2.28
C GLU A 126 -0.52 8.85 3.57
N SER A 127 0.34 9.26 4.49
CA SER A 127 0.40 8.64 5.82
C SER A 127 -0.84 8.99 6.63
N LEU A 128 -1.44 8.00 7.29
CA LEU A 128 -2.47 8.22 8.32
C LEU A 128 -1.87 8.43 9.72
N VAL A 129 -0.56 8.30 9.87
CA VAL A 129 0.12 8.54 11.15
C VAL A 129 0.35 10.05 11.29
N PRO A 130 -0.19 10.72 12.33
CA PRO A 130 0.12 12.11 12.61
C PRO A 130 1.63 12.32 12.74
N ALA A 131 2.16 13.44 12.22
CA ALA A 131 3.60 13.67 12.16
C ALA A 131 4.28 13.62 13.55
N HIS A 132 3.58 14.05 14.59
CA HIS A 132 4.06 14.02 15.98
C HIS A 132 4.03 12.62 16.62
N CYS A 133 3.43 11.62 15.95
CA CYS A 133 3.33 10.24 16.41
C CYS A 133 4.17 9.24 15.58
N GLU A 134 4.95 9.71 14.60
CA GLU A 134 5.81 8.84 13.78
C GLU A 134 6.90 8.13 14.61
N GLY A 135 7.31 8.72 15.73
CA GLY A 135 8.26 8.16 16.70
C GLY A 135 7.63 7.87 18.06
N GLY A 136 8.43 7.40 19.01
CA GLY A 136 7.98 7.09 20.37
C GLY A 136 7.31 5.72 20.51
N SER A 137 6.72 5.47 21.68
CA SER A 137 6.03 4.21 22.00
C SER A 137 4.70 4.07 21.26
N ILE A 138 4.20 2.84 21.18
CA ILE A 138 2.85 2.55 20.68
C ILE A 138 1.80 3.23 21.57
N ASP A 139 2.00 3.25 22.89
CA ASP A 139 1.12 3.95 23.83
C ASP A 139 1.00 5.43 23.49
N HIS A 140 2.13 6.10 23.21
CA HIS A 140 2.12 7.51 22.80
C HIS A 140 1.31 7.74 21.52
N PHE A 141 1.36 6.81 20.55
CA PHE A 141 0.55 6.90 19.34
C PHE A 141 -0.95 6.82 19.67
N PHE A 142 -1.37 5.92 20.54
CA PHE A 142 -2.79 5.80 20.93
C PHE A 142 -3.25 6.97 21.81
N GLU A 143 -2.41 7.48 22.70
CA GLU A 143 -2.70 8.64 23.56
C GLU A 143 -2.82 9.96 22.79
N ASN A 144 -2.20 10.06 21.62
CA ASN A 144 -2.18 11.27 20.78
C ASN A 144 -2.92 11.06 19.45
N GLY A 145 -3.93 10.18 19.45
CA GLY A 145 -4.68 9.78 18.25
C GLY A 145 -5.82 10.73 17.84
N ASP A 146 -6.11 11.78 18.62
CA ASP A 146 -7.27 12.65 18.41
C ASP A 146 -7.26 13.34 17.04
N GLU A 147 -6.09 13.80 16.57
CA GLU A 147 -5.94 14.39 15.24
C GLU A 147 -6.39 13.41 14.14
N LEU A 148 -5.99 12.14 14.24
CA LEU A 148 -6.38 11.10 13.29
C LEU A 148 -7.89 10.82 13.35
N ASN A 149 -8.45 10.78 14.56
CA ASN A 149 -9.89 10.55 14.76
C ASN A 149 -10.73 11.64 14.09
N GLU A 150 -10.41 12.91 14.36
CA GLU A 150 -11.11 14.05 13.76
C GLU A 150 -11.01 14.03 12.23
N GLN A 151 -9.81 13.78 11.69
CA GLN A 151 -9.60 13.70 10.24
C GLN A 151 -10.42 12.59 9.59
N MET A 152 -10.52 11.41 10.23
CA MET A 152 -11.26 10.29 9.66
C MET A 152 -12.77 10.52 9.68
N VAL A 153 -13.31 11.11 10.75
CA VAL A 153 -14.74 11.48 10.81
C VAL A 153 -15.08 12.48 9.71
N GLN A 154 -14.30 13.55 9.56
CA GLN A 154 -14.52 14.56 8.51
C GLN A 154 -14.53 13.94 7.10
N ARG A 155 -13.59 13.03 6.82
CA ARG A 155 -13.53 12.33 5.52
C ARG A 155 -14.70 11.38 5.30
N LEU A 156 -15.15 10.69 6.35
CA LEU A 156 -16.30 9.81 6.28
C LEU A 156 -17.59 10.58 6.01
N GLU A 157 -17.79 11.72 6.68
CA GLU A 157 -18.93 12.60 6.47
C GLU A 157 -18.93 13.16 5.04
N ALA A 158 -17.81 13.70 4.57
CA ALA A 158 -17.67 14.19 3.20
C ALA A 158 -17.95 13.08 2.16
N ALA A 159 -17.49 11.84 2.40
CA ALA A 159 -17.81 10.72 1.53
C ALA A 159 -19.31 10.40 1.53
N ARG A 160 -19.96 10.40 2.70
CA ARG A 160 -21.40 10.13 2.86
C ARG A 160 -22.27 11.18 2.17
N GLU A 161 -21.92 12.46 2.28
CA GLU A 161 -22.61 13.55 1.59
C GLU A 161 -22.62 13.36 0.07
N MET A 162 -21.56 12.74 -0.47
CA MET A 162 -21.45 12.40 -1.89
C MET A 162 -22.08 11.05 -2.26
N GLY A 163 -22.66 10.32 -1.30
CA GLY A 163 -23.15 8.94 -1.49
C GLY A 163 -22.04 7.92 -1.75
N LEU A 164 -20.82 8.20 -1.27
CA LEU A 164 -19.61 7.40 -1.45
C LEU A 164 -19.16 6.73 -0.14
N VAL A 165 -18.12 5.91 -0.24
CA VAL A 165 -17.46 5.25 0.90
C VAL A 165 -15.97 5.58 0.94
N LEU A 166 -15.37 5.49 2.13
CA LEU A 166 -13.96 5.74 2.34
C LEU A 166 -13.13 4.46 2.17
N ARG A 167 -12.08 4.50 1.36
CA ARG A 167 -11.14 3.37 1.14
C ARG A 167 -9.72 3.91 0.93
N TYR A 168 -8.72 3.20 1.45
CA TYR A 168 -7.32 3.47 1.15
C TYR A 168 -6.92 2.77 -0.15
N VAL A 169 -6.79 3.53 -1.24
CA VAL A 169 -6.65 3.00 -2.60
C VAL A 169 -5.35 3.49 -3.22
N ALA A 170 -4.55 2.56 -3.73
CA ALA A 170 -3.41 2.86 -4.58
C ALA A 170 -3.88 3.04 -6.03
N ARG A 171 -3.27 3.99 -6.73
CA ARG A 171 -3.53 4.30 -8.15
C ARG A 171 -2.24 4.62 -8.88
N PHE A 172 -2.09 4.01 -10.03
CA PHE A 172 -1.09 4.34 -11.02
C PHE A 172 -1.78 4.58 -12.37
N ASP A 173 -1.32 5.58 -13.12
CA ASP A 173 -1.71 5.78 -14.52
C ASP A 173 -0.48 5.94 -15.43
N ALA A 174 -0.68 5.60 -16.71
CA ALA A 174 0.37 5.61 -17.72
C ALA A 174 1.07 6.96 -17.95
N ASN A 175 0.53 8.08 -17.42
CA ASN A 175 1.20 9.38 -17.46
C ASN A 175 2.22 9.55 -16.31
N GLY A 176 2.48 8.48 -15.54
CA GLY A 176 3.44 8.48 -14.45
C GLY A 176 2.88 9.00 -13.13
N LYS A 177 1.56 9.23 -13.00
CA LYS A 177 0.97 9.62 -11.72
C LYS A 177 0.77 8.38 -10.86
N ALA A 178 1.42 8.36 -9.70
CA ALA A 178 1.27 7.30 -8.70
C ALA A 178 0.93 7.91 -7.33
N ARG A 179 -0.12 7.40 -6.69
CA ARG A 179 -0.59 7.83 -5.36
C ARG A 179 -1.32 6.71 -4.62
#